data_AF-A0A444XCA2-F1
#
_entry.id   AF-A0A444XCA2-F1
#
_cell.length_a   1.000
_cell.length_b   1.000
_cell.length_c   1.000
_cell.angle_alpha   90.00
_cell.angle_beta   90.00
_cell.angle_gamma   90.00
#
_symmetry.space_group_name_H-M   'P 1'
#
loop_
_entity.id
_entity.type
_entity.pdbx_description
1 polymer ?
#
loop_
_entity_poly.entity_id
_entity_poly.type
_entity_poly.pdbx_seq_one_letter_code
_entity_poly.pdbx_strand_id
1 'polypeptide(L)'
;MAEDAKVAREAKLAQLLNQTFEHHNQISSTPKIQRVPLFWRQNPDFYKYCIPKMISFGPIHHGNENLKQQGQHLKSQWTSLYIEEYSKQVPLYNGDKQKAANYLYGVVQEYIGELKELFAEDVIEGYSDEELIWMLFEDDGTH
;
A
#
# COMPACT_ATOMS: atom_id res chain seq x y z
N MET A 1 6.00 -49.45 22.63
CA MET A 1 6.79 -48.38 23.30
C MET A 1 7.84 -47.79 22.37
N ALA A 2 8.84 -48.55 21.88
CA ALA A 2 9.85 -48.02 20.95
C ALA A 2 9.32 -47.81 19.51
N GLU A 3 8.45 -48.72 19.04
CA GLU A 3 7.82 -48.62 17.72
C GLU A 3 6.86 -47.42 17.63
N ASP A 4 6.06 -47.18 18.67
CA ASP A 4 5.10 -46.07 18.73
C ASP A 4 5.80 -44.70 18.67
N ALA A 5 6.97 -44.58 19.30
CA ALA A 5 7.77 -43.36 19.27
C ALA A 5 8.37 -43.07 17.89
N LYS A 6 8.73 -44.13 17.15
CA LYS A 6 9.23 -44.01 15.77
C LYS A 6 8.12 -43.57 14.83
N VAL A 7 6.93 -44.18 14.94
CA VAL A 7 5.74 -43.82 14.15
C VAL A 7 5.32 -42.37 14.42
N ALA A 8 5.32 -41.93 15.68
CA ALA A 8 5.01 -40.55 16.02
C ALA A 8 6.01 -39.53 15.42
N ARG A 9 7.30 -39.89 15.38
CA ARG A 9 8.34 -39.07 14.77
C ARG A 9 8.19 -38.98 13.25
N GLU A 10 7.90 -40.10 12.60
CA GLU A 10 7.71 -40.16 11.14
C GLU A 10 6.45 -39.40 10.72
N ALA A 11 5.35 -39.50 11.48
CA ALA A 11 4.15 -38.70 11.27
C ALA A 11 4.43 -37.20 11.40
N LYS A 12 5.21 -36.79 12.41
CA LYS A 12 5.61 -35.39 12.59
C LYS A 12 6.52 -34.87 11.47
N LEU A 13 7.43 -35.70 10.97
CA LEU A 13 8.28 -35.36 9.81
C LEU A 13 7.46 -35.23 8.53
N ALA A 14 6.52 -36.15 8.28
CA ALA A 14 5.62 -36.06 7.12
C ALA A 14 4.75 -34.79 7.18
N GLN A 15 4.27 -34.42 8.37
CA GLN A 15 3.53 -33.17 8.57
C GLN A 15 4.39 -31.93 8.27
N LEU A 16 5.65 -31.92 8.71
CA LEU A 16 6.60 -30.82 8.46
C LEU A 16 6.97 -30.68 6.98
N LEU A 17 7.11 -31.79 6.26
CA LEU A 17 7.42 -31.78 4.83
C LEU A 17 6.26 -31.27 3.96
N ASN A 18 5.02 -31.37 4.46
CA ASN A 18 3.81 -30.86 3.81
C ASN A 18 3.42 -29.46 4.31
N GLN A 19 4.18 -28.86 5.24
CA GLN A 19 4.01 -27.46 5.63
C GLN A 19 4.58 -26.57 4.52
N THR A 20 3.75 -26.27 3.54
CA THR A 20 3.94 -25.09 2.71
C THR A 20 3.52 -23.87 3.53
N PHE A 21 4.28 -22.77 3.44
CA PHE A 21 3.67 -21.47 3.74
C PHE A 21 2.39 -21.40 2.91
N GLU A 22 1.26 -21.05 3.53
CA GLU A 22 0.05 -20.67 2.81
C GLU A 22 0.45 -19.53 1.87
N HIS A 23 0.80 -19.90 0.64
CA HIS A 23 1.15 -18.98 -0.43
C HIS A 23 -0.19 -18.46 -0.95
N HIS A 24 -0.90 -17.68 -0.13
CA HIS A 24 -1.98 -16.81 -0.60
C HIS A 24 -1.45 -15.71 -1.52
N ASN A 25 -0.13 -15.67 -1.77
CA ASN A 25 0.42 -15.09 -2.96
C ASN A 25 0.71 -16.22 -3.96
N GLN A 26 -0.19 -16.44 -4.93
CA GLN A 26 0.33 -16.80 -6.24
C GLN A 26 1.40 -15.76 -6.55
N ILE A 27 2.64 -16.19 -6.69
CA ILE A 27 3.74 -15.31 -7.10
C ILE A 27 3.39 -14.91 -8.53
N SER A 28 2.61 -13.84 -8.67
CA SER A 28 2.63 -13.01 -9.86
C SER A 28 4.10 -12.72 -10.16
N SER A 29 4.49 -12.77 -11.43
CA SER A 29 5.85 -12.40 -11.85
C SER A 29 6.25 -10.99 -11.38
N THR A 30 5.27 -10.17 -11.00
CA THR A 30 5.42 -8.89 -10.31
C THR A 30 5.09 -9.02 -8.82
N PRO A 31 6.07 -8.80 -7.91
CA PRO A 31 5.79 -8.75 -6.47
C PRO A 31 4.86 -7.56 -6.16
N LYS A 32 3.74 -7.84 -5.50
CA LYS A 32 2.77 -6.82 -5.05
C LYS A 32 3.19 -6.17 -3.74
N ILE A 33 2.75 -4.93 -3.52
CA ILE A 33 2.90 -4.23 -2.24
C ILE A 33 2.05 -4.95 -1.19
N GLN A 34 2.70 -5.42 -0.12
CA GLN A 34 2.11 -6.26 0.92
C GLN A 34 2.28 -5.64 2.30
N ARG A 35 1.38 -5.99 3.23
CA ARG A 35 1.55 -5.66 4.65
C ARG A 35 2.70 -6.48 5.25
N VAL A 36 3.28 -5.96 6.33
CA VAL A 36 4.24 -6.72 7.15
C VAL A 36 3.59 -8.03 7.64
N PRO A 37 4.29 -9.19 7.57
CA PRO A 37 3.80 -10.46 8.09
C PRO A 37 3.34 -10.39 9.56
N LEU A 38 2.28 -11.14 9.89
CA LEU A 38 1.61 -11.11 11.20
C LEU A 38 2.55 -11.38 12.38
N PHE A 39 3.51 -12.29 12.25
CA PHE A 39 4.46 -12.63 13.32
C PHE A 39 5.28 -11.42 13.79
N TRP A 40 5.64 -10.52 12.88
CA TRP A 40 6.36 -9.29 13.21
C TRP A 40 5.43 -8.22 13.79
N ARG A 41 4.16 -8.20 13.34
CA ARG A 41 3.10 -7.32 13.87
C ARG A 41 2.70 -7.62 15.31
N GLN A 42 3.00 -8.82 15.84
CA GLN A 42 2.69 -9.19 17.23
C GLN A 42 3.50 -8.39 18.26
N ASN A 43 4.64 -7.81 17.86
CA ASN A 43 5.39 -6.91 18.71
C ASN A 43 4.82 -5.49 18.58
N PRO A 44 4.22 -4.91 19.64
CA PRO A 44 3.67 -3.56 19.60
C PRO A 44 4.72 -2.50 19.26
N ASP A 45 5.97 -2.73 19.67
CA ASP A 45 7.10 -1.87 19.33
C ASP A 45 7.48 -1.98 17.86
N PHE A 46 7.14 -3.05 17.16
CA PHE A 46 7.47 -3.20 15.75
C PHE A 46 6.63 -2.27 14.87
N TYR A 47 5.35 -2.08 15.22
CA TYR A 47 4.44 -1.17 14.52
C TYR A 47 4.99 0.26 14.43
N LYS A 48 5.73 0.72 15.45
CA LYS A 48 6.32 2.08 15.46
C LYS A 48 7.39 2.28 14.40
N TYR A 49 8.01 1.21 13.90
CA TYR A 49 9.02 1.26 12.85
C TYR A 49 8.42 1.11 11.44
N CYS A 50 7.22 0.53 11.35
CA CYS A 50 6.49 0.39 10.10
C CYS A 50 5.56 1.57 9.80
N ILE A 51 5.40 2.47 10.76
CA ILE A 51 4.67 3.71 10.59
C ILE A 51 5.57 4.69 9.83
N PRO A 52 5.16 5.17 8.64
CA PRO A 52 5.87 6.21 7.92
C PRO A 52 5.93 7.45 8.80
N LYS A 53 7.14 7.95 9.04
CA LYS A 53 7.32 9.16 9.86
C LYS A 53 6.96 10.45 9.13
N MET A 54 6.83 10.43 7.79
CA MET A 54 6.48 11.65 7.07
C MET A 54 5.88 11.50 5.65
N ILE A 55 6.23 10.50 4.81
CA ILE A 55 5.86 10.58 3.36
C ILE A 55 5.65 9.21 2.66
N SER A 56 4.55 8.52 2.99
CA SER A 56 3.87 7.54 2.11
C SER A 56 2.75 6.90 2.92
N PHE A 57 1.52 7.39 2.73
CA PHE A 57 0.35 6.76 3.34
C PHE A 57 -0.57 6.24 2.26
N GLY A 58 -0.04 5.33 1.45
CA GLY A 58 -0.87 4.45 0.65
C GLY A 58 -1.87 3.68 1.54
N PRO A 59 -2.70 2.81 0.95
CA PRO A 59 -3.84 2.18 1.63
C PRO A 59 -3.48 1.46 2.94
N ILE A 60 -2.20 1.09 3.13
CA ILE A 60 -1.67 0.46 4.34
C ILE A 60 -1.76 1.35 5.59
N HIS A 61 -1.62 2.67 5.47
CA HIS A 61 -1.46 3.59 6.61
C HIS A 61 -2.55 4.66 6.76
N HIS A 62 -3.50 4.76 5.81
CA HIS A 62 -4.59 5.74 5.85
C HIS A 62 -5.45 5.67 7.13
N GLY A 63 -5.55 4.51 7.78
CA GLY A 63 -6.36 4.30 8.99
C GLY A 63 -5.79 4.84 10.31
N ASN A 64 -4.55 5.32 10.38
CA ASN A 64 -3.92 5.71 11.66
C ASN A 64 -4.27 7.15 12.07
N GLU A 65 -5.14 7.31 13.07
CA GLU A 65 -5.67 8.60 13.54
C GLU A 65 -4.61 9.61 13.99
N ASN A 66 -3.50 9.15 14.60
CA ASN A 66 -2.42 10.03 15.06
C ASN A 66 -1.63 10.66 13.90
N LEU A 67 -1.69 10.05 12.72
CA LEU A 67 -1.00 10.50 11.51
C LEU A 67 -1.94 11.20 10.54
N LYS A 68 -3.26 10.93 10.64
CA LYS A 68 -4.28 11.53 9.79
C LYS A 68 -4.18 13.05 9.78
N GLN A 69 -4.20 13.73 10.93
CA GLN A 69 -4.37 15.18 10.92
C GLN A 69 -3.15 15.95 10.40
N GLN A 70 -1.95 15.66 10.91
CA GLN A 70 -0.73 16.36 10.47
C GLN A 70 -0.24 15.86 9.11
N GLY A 71 -0.35 14.55 8.85
CA GLY A 71 0.03 13.93 7.59
C GLY A 71 -0.86 14.35 6.43
N GLN A 72 -2.19 14.36 6.60
CA GLN A 72 -3.12 14.83 5.55
C GLN A 72 -2.92 16.32 5.23
N HIS A 73 -2.70 17.15 6.25
CA HIS A 73 -2.41 18.57 6.01
C HIS A 73 -1.14 18.76 5.18
N LEU A 74 -0.06 18.05 5.54
CA LEU A 74 1.20 18.11 4.81
C LEU A 74 1.02 17.61 3.36
N LYS A 75 0.39 16.45 3.16
CA LYS A 75 0.09 15.89 1.82
C LYS A 75 -0.67 16.87 0.93
N SER A 76 -1.70 17.51 1.48
CA SER A 76 -2.50 18.50 0.75
C SER A 76 -1.65 19.70 0.32
N GLN A 77 -0.76 20.18 1.20
CA GLN A 77 0.19 21.25 0.85
C GLN A 77 1.17 20.83 -0.24
N TRP A 78 1.75 19.63 -0.16
CA TRP A 78 2.67 19.10 -1.19
C TRP A 78 1.96 18.91 -2.53
N THR A 79 0.77 18.32 -2.53
CA THR A 79 -0.05 18.15 -3.74
C THR A 79 -0.36 19.50 -4.38
N SER A 80 -0.74 20.51 -3.59
CA SER A 80 -0.97 21.87 -4.08
C SER A 80 0.30 22.51 -4.67
N LEU A 81 1.47 22.29 -4.05
CA LEU A 81 2.76 22.79 -4.55
C LEU A 81 3.13 22.10 -5.87
N TYR A 82 2.94 20.79 -5.95
CA TYR A 82 3.19 20.00 -7.16
C TYR A 82 2.30 20.48 -8.32
N ILE A 83 0.99 20.63 -8.10
CA ILE A 83 0.05 21.13 -9.11
C ILE A 83 0.45 22.52 -9.60
N GLU A 84 0.86 23.40 -8.69
CA GLU A 84 1.34 24.74 -9.03
C GLU A 84 2.60 24.72 -9.89
N GLU A 85 3.55 23.87 -9.56
CA GLU A 85 4.80 23.78 -10.29
C GLU A 85 4.58 23.11 -11.66
N TYR A 86 3.81 22.02 -11.69
CA TYR A 86 3.44 21.31 -12.90
C TYR A 86 2.65 22.21 -13.88
N SER A 87 1.73 23.04 -13.38
CA SER A 87 0.96 23.95 -14.24
C SER A 87 1.84 25.01 -14.91
N LYS A 88 2.96 25.41 -14.27
CA LYS A 88 3.94 26.35 -14.84
C LYS A 88 4.88 25.66 -15.82
N GLN A 89 5.30 24.43 -15.53
CA GLN A 89 6.26 23.69 -16.37
C GLN A 89 5.65 23.22 -17.69
N VAL A 90 4.39 22.81 -17.68
CA VAL A 90 3.73 22.29 -18.89
C VAL A 90 3.07 23.44 -19.66
N PRO A 91 3.53 23.76 -20.89
CA PRO A 91 3.02 24.91 -21.66
C PRO A 91 1.52 24.85 -21.95
N LEU A 92 0.95 23.64 -22.03
CA LEU A 92 -0.47 23.42 -22.24
C LEU A 92 -1.34 24.04 -21.14
N TYR A 93 -0.85 24.08 -19.91
CA TYR A 93 -1.59 24.60 -18.77
C TYR A 93 -1.30 26.09 -18.53
N ASN A 94 -0.12 26.60 -18.90
CA ASN A 94 0.23 28.02 -18.81
C ASN A 94 -0.09 28.64 -17.44
N GLY A 95 0.23 27.92 -16.36
CA GLY A 95 -0.05 28.30 -14.98
C GLY A 95 -1.46 28.00 -14.48
N ASP A 96 -2.38 27.48 -15.32
CA ASP A 96 -3.73 27.10 -14.91
C ASP A 96 -3.71 25.85 -14.02
N LYS A 97 -3.72 26.09 -12.71
CA LYS A 97 -3.70 25.06 -11.68
C LYS A 97 -4.92 24.13 -11.75
N GLN A 98 -6.08 24.64 -12.17
CA GLN A 98 -7.30 23.84 -12.22
C GLN A 98 -7.25 22.83 -13.38
N LYS A 99 -6.77 23.25 -14.56
CA LYS A 99 -6.54 22.30 -15.67
C LYS A 99 -5.49 21.26 -15.33
N ALA A 100 -4.40 21.66 -14.70
CA ALA A 100 -3.36 20.74 -14.24
C ALA A 100 -3.89 19.72 -13.23
N ALA A 101 -4.63 20.16 -12.21
CA ALA A 101 -5.23 19.29 -11.22
C ALA A 101 -6.22 18.29 -11.84
N ASN A 102 -7.13 18.76 -12.70
CA ASN A 102 -8.11 17.90 -13.38
C ASN A 102 -7.42 16.86 -14.27
N TYR A 103 -6.35 17.24 -14.96
CA TYR A 103 -5.58 16.31 -15.77
C TYR A 103 -4.92 15.23 -14.91
N LEU A 104 -4.18 15.63 -13.87
CA LEU A 104 -3.47 14.70 -12.99
C LEU A 104 -4.43 13.74 -12.27
N TYR A 105 -5.56 14.25 -11.79
CA TYR A 105 -6.62 13.42 -11.21
C TYR A 105 -7.18 12.44 -12.25
N GLY A 106 -7.42 12.92 -13.48
CA GLY A 106 -7.89 12.09 -14.59
C GLY A 106 -6.93 10.96 -14.94
N VAL A 107 -5.62 11.19 -14.85
CA VAL A 107 -4.60 10.14 -15.04
C VAL A 107 -4.75 9.05 -13.97
N VAL A 108 -4.85 9.41 -12.69
CA VAL A 108 -5.02 8.42 -11.61
C VAL A 108 -6.32 7.64 -11.80
N GLN A 109 -7.41 8.32 -12.18
CA GLN A 109 -8.69 7.71 -12.47
C GLN A 109 -8.63 6.74 -13.67
N GLU A 110 -7.89 7.07 -14.72
CA GLU A 110 -7.71 6.21 -15.90
C GLU A 110 -6.98 4.91 -15.53
N TYR A 111 -5.92 5.01 -14.74
CA TYR A 111 -5.07 3.87 -14.37
C TYR A 111 -5.50 3.13 -13.10
N ILE A 112 -6.62 3.51 -12.45
CA ILE A 112 -7.01 2.93 -11.15
C ILE A 112 -7.14 1.40 -11.18
N GLY A 113 -7.62 0.83 -12.29
CA GLY A 113 -7.72 -0.62 -12.48
C GLY A 113 -6.36 -1.31 -12.38
N GLU A 114 -5.36 -0.78 -13.09
CA GLU A 114 -3.98 -1.27 -13.09
C GLU A 114 -3.29 -1.03 -11.75
N LEU A 115 -3.50 0.16 -11.16
CA LEU A 115 -2.92 0.52 -9.86
C LEU A 115 -3.38 -0.42 -8.75
N LYS A 116 -4.64 -0.86 -8.77
CA LYS A 116 -5.17 -1.85 -7.82
C LYS A 116 -4.46 -3.19 -7.91
N GLU A 117 -3.98 -3.60 -9.09
CA GLU A 117 -3.24 -4.86 -9.24
C GLU A 117 -1.87 -4.84 -8.54
N LEU A 118 -1.32 -3.65 -8.28
CA LEU A 118 -0.05 -3.47 -7.57
C LEU A 118 -0.15 -3.71 -6.06
N PHE A 119 -1.36 -3.72 -5.51
CA PHE A 119 -1.60 -3.94 -4.08
C PHE A 119 -2.13 -5.36 -3.82
N ALA A 120 -1.81 -5.90 -2.65
CA ALA A 120 -2.48 -7.10 -2.15
C ALA A 120 -3.98 -6.82 -1.90
N GLU A 121 -4.83 -7.83 -2.08
CA GLU A 121 -6.29 -7.66 -1.98
C GLU A 121 -6.71 -7.14 -0.60
N ASP A 122 -6.10 -7.65 0.46
CA ASP A 122 -6.34 -7.24 1.86
C ASP A 122 -5.90 -5.79 2.17
N VAL A 123 -5.11 -5.17 1.29
CA VAL A 123 -4.62 -3.79 1.43
C VAL A 123 -5.64 -2.79 0.90
N ILE A 124 -6.36 -3.14 -0.17
CA ILE A 124 -7.34 -2.29 -0.84
C ILE A 124 -8.79 -2.68 -0.52
N GLU A 125 -9.00 -3.81 0.14
CA GLU A 125 -10.30 -4.26 0.60
C GLU A 125 -10.97 -3.19 1.48
N GLY A 126 -12.23 -2.87 1.16
CA GLY A 126 -13.03 -1.90 1.91
C GLY A 126 -12.91 -0.45 1.43
N TYR A 127 -12.05 -0.15 0.45
CA TYR A 127 -12.03 1.15 -0.22
C TYR A 127 -12.79 1.09 -1.56
N SER A 128 -13.59 2.13 -1.82
CA SER A 128 -14.12 2.40 -3.15
C SER A 128 -13.03 2.90 -4.09
N ASP A 129 -13.27 2.79 -5.41
CA ASP A 129 -12.33 3.32 -6.40
C ASP A 129 -12.12 4.84 -6.24
N GLU A 130 -13.18 5.58 -5.89
CA GLU A 130 -13.08 7.03 -5.62
C GLU A 130 -12.17 7.33 -4.43
N GLU A 131 -12.30 6.59 -3.33
CA GLU A 131 -11.42 6.74 -2.17
C GLU A 131 -9.96 6.40 -2.51
N LEU A 132 -9.73 5.37 -3.31
CA LEU A 132 -8.38 5.00 -3.77
C LEU A 132 -7.79 6.06 -4.70
N ILE A 133 -8.57 6.60 -5.64
CA ILE A 133 -8.12 7.66 -6.54
C ILE A 133 -7.69 8.89 -5.75
N TRP A 134 -8.51 9.35 -4.79
CA TRP A 134 -8.13 10.48 -3.95
C TRP A 134 -6.88 10.20 -3.11
N MET A 135 -6.80 9.00 -2.54
CA MET A 135 -5.66 8.60 -1.72
C MET A 135 -4.35 8.57 -2.52
N LEU A 136 -4.38 8.04 -3.75
CA LEU A 136 -3.23 7.95 -4.62
C LEU A 136 -2.89 9.33 -5.23
N PHE A 137 -3.90 10.12 -5.61
CA PHE A 137 -3.69 11.48 -6.10
C PHE A 137 -2.99 12.40 -5.07
N GLU A 138 -3.31 12.25 -3.79
CA GLU A 138 -2.68 13.03 -2.71
C GLU A 138 -1.34 12.45 -2.20
N ASP A 139 -1.03 11.18 -2.49
CA ASP A 139 0.19 10.50 -2.01
C ASP A 139 1.26 10.31 -3.11
N ASP A 140 0.87 9.99 -4.34
CA ASP A 140 1.78 9.67 -5.46
C ASP A 140 2.26 10.91 -6.24
N GLY A 141 1.92 12.12 -5.79
CA GLY A 141 2.46 13.38 -6.35
C GLY A 141 3.98 13.58 -6.15
N THR A 142 4.69 12.59 -5.61
CA THR A 142 6.13 12.61 -5.36
C THR A 142 6.84 11.39 -5.94
N HIS A 143 7.07 11.35 -7.24
CA HIS A 143 8.16 10.56 -7.84
C HIS A 143 8.73 11.24 -9.08
#